data_AF-A0A3E1EHR3-F1
#
_entry.id   AF-A0A3E1EHR3-F1
#
_cell.length_a   1.000
_cell.length_b   1.000
_cell.length_c   1.000
_cell.angle_alpha   90.00
_cell.angle_beta   90.00
_cell.angle_gamma   90.00
#
_symmetry.space_group_name_H-M   'P 1'
#
loop_
_entity.id
_entity.type
_entity.pdbx_description
1 polymer ?
#
loop_
_entity_poly.entity_id
_entity_poly.type
_entity_poly.pdbx_seq_one_letter_code
_entity_poly.pdbx_strand_id
1 'polypeptide(L)'
;MNGRIGVYNKWPKIDPDSSMALGRVQDRLIFRHRKWLNRYQLTFDCTVWEMTGCTSDTFYQHFSDQFEEGMTWLNYGEWQIDHIFPLAAVDPSDTSSILGAFNYRNLRPVWAKTNSTKGATVSSPRPTHGHLTRGHPDLLQTIPADQLLKL
;
A
#
# COMPACT_ATOMS: atom_id res chain seq x y z
N MET A 1 -32.09 10.19 4.48
CA MET A 1 -30.93 11.09 4.51
C MET A 1 -30.29 10.96 5.89
N ASN A 2 -29.29 10.11 6.06
CA ASN A 2 -28.62 9.94 7.36
C ASN A 2 -27.16 10.37 7.21
N GLY A 3 -26.92 11.62 7.56
CA GLY A 3 -25.59 12.22 7.62
C GLY A 3 -24.74 11.49 8.65
N ARG A 4 -23.70 10.80 8.17
CA ARG A 4 -22.52 10.53 8.99
C ARG A 4 -21.76 11.84 9.10
N ILE A 5 -22.03 12.57 10.18
CA ILE A 5 -21.27 13.75 10.59
C ILE A 5 -19.81 13.28 10.71
N GLY A 6 -18.97 13.82 9.83
CA GLY A 6 -17.57 13.46 9.71
C GLY A 6 -16.82 13.80 10.99
N VAL A 7 -16.50 12.76 11.77
CA VAL A 7 -15.35 12.77 12.66
C VAL A 7 -14.11 12.72 11.78
N TYR A 8 -13.79 13.87 11.16
CA TYR A 8 -12.50 14.06 10.54
C TYR A 8 -11.47 14.09 11.66
N ASN A 9 -10.88 12.91 11.92
CA ASN A 9 -9.51 12.85 12.41
C ASN A 9 -8.72 13.88 11.62
N LYS A 10 -8.10 14.83 12.32
CA LYS A 10 -7.42 16.01 11.76
C LYS A 10 -6.71 15.64 10.45
N TRP A 11 -7.32 16.00 9.32
CA TRP A 11 -6.66 15.84 8.03
C TRP A 11 -5.38 16.69 8.05
N PRO A 12 -4.34 16.27 7.33
CA PRO A 12 -3.16 17.09 7.16
C PRO A 12 -3.56 18.49 6.71
N LYS A 13 -2.89 19.52 7.21
CA LYS A 13 -3.09 20.90 6.73
C LYS A 13 -2.42 21.08 5.36
N ILE A 14 -2.92 20.36 4.37
CA ILE A 14 -2.46 20.35 2.97
C ILE A 14 -3.48 21.04 2.07
N ASP A 15 -3.13 21.26 0.81
CA ASP A 15 -4.07 21.84 -0.15
C ASP A 15 -5.31 20.93 -0.33
N PRO A 16 -6.49 21.52 -0.65
CA PRO A 16 -7.74 20.76 -0.73
C PRO A 16 -7.70 19.58 -1.71
N ASP A 17 -7.02 19.74 -2.83
CA ASP A 17 -6.97 18.72 -3.88
C ASP A 17 -6.12 17.52 -3.44
N SER A 18 -4.98 17.77 -2.79
CA SER A 18 -4.16 16.73 -2.15
C SER A 18 -4.91 16.03 -1.01
N SER A 19 -5.71 16.77 -0.23
CA SER A 19 -6.57 16.16 0.81
C SER A 19 -7.63 15.24 0.20
N MET A 20 -8.24 15.64 -0.92
CA MET A 20 -9.19 14.80 -1.64
C MET A 20 -8.51 13.56 -2.23
N ALA A 21 -7.31 13.70 -2.79
CA ALA A 21 -6.53 12.58 -3.30
C ALA A 21 -6.20 11.57 -2.20
N LEU A 22 -5.74 12.04 -1.03
CA LEU A 22 -5.47 11.20 0.13
C LEU A 22 -6.74 10.47 0.61
N GLY A 23 -7.90 11.12 0.58
CA GLY A 23 -9.19 10.48 0.85
C GLY A 23 -9.51 9.34 -0.12
N ARG A 24 -9.31 9.56 -1.42
CA ARG A 24 -9.53 8.51 -2.44
C ARG A 24 -8.52 7.35 -2.32
N VAL A 25 -7.30 7.63 -1.88
CA VAL A 25 -6.29 6.63 -1.50
C VAL A 25 -6.79 5.80 -0.32
N GLN A 26 -7.26 6.47 0.72
CA GLN A 26 -7.80 5.81 1.91
C GLN A 26 -8.97 4.88 1.57
N ASP A 27 -9.94 5.35 0.78
CA ASP A 27 -11.09 4.55 0.34
C ASP A 27 -10.65 3.30 -0.44
N ARG A 28 -9.61 3.43 -1.27
CA ARG A 28 -9.06 2.31 -2.04
C ARG A 28 -8.39 1.26 -1.15
N LEU A 29 -7.64 1.70 -0.14
CA LEU A 29 -7.04 0.81 0.87
C LEU A 29 -8.13 0.09 1.67
N ILE A 30 -9.11 0.83 2.18
CA ILE A 30 -10.27 0.26 2.89
C ILE A 30 -10.96 -0.80 2.04
N PHE A 31 -11.26 -0.48 0.78
CA PHE A 31 -11.91 -1.43 -0.12
C PHE A 31 -11.08 -2.70 -0.31
N ARG A 32 -9.77 -2.58 -0.54
CA ARG A 32 -8.87 -3.73 -0.74
C ARG A 32 -8.72 -4.58 0.52
N HIS A 33 -8.44 -3.95 1.66
CA HIS A 33 -8.28 -4.65 2.94
C HIS A 33 -9.58 -5.35 3.32
N ARG A 34 -10.74 -4.68 3.21
CA ARG A 34 -12.04 -5.31 3.49
C ARG A 34 -12.36 -6.45 2.54
N LYS A 35 -12.03 -6.31 1.24
CA LYS A 35 -12.20 -7.41 0.27
C LYS A 35 -11.37 -8.63 0.66
N TRP A 36 -10.13 -8.42 1.12
CA TRP A 36 -9.26 -9.49 1.60
C TRP A 36 -9.77 -10.09 2.92
N LEU A 37 -10.11 -9.27 3.91
CA LEU A 37 -10.64 -9.72 5.21
C LEU A 37 -11.94 -10.53 5.05
N ASN A 38 -12.87 -10.06 4.21
CA ASN A 38 -14.12 -10.75 3.94
C ASN A 38 -13.91 -12.13 3.30
N ARG A 39 -12.85 -12.31 2.50
CA ARG A 39 -12.50 -13.61 1.91
C ARG A 39 -12.18 -14.65 2.98
N TYR A 40 -11.59 -14.22 4.10
CA TYR A 40 -11.20 -15.07 5.22
C TYR A 40 -12.14 -14.94 6.43
N GLN A 41 -13.25 -14.20 6.29
CA GLN A 41 -14.23 -13.95 7.36
C GLN A 41 -13.62 -13.33 8.63
N LEU A 42 -12.59 -12.49 8.45
CA LEU A 42 -11.90 -11.78 9.52
C LEU A 42 -12.51 -10.40 9.76
N THR A 43 -12.49 -9.94 11.01
CA THR A 43 -12.89 -8.58 11.39
C THR A 43 -11.78 -7.89 12.16
N PHE A 44 -11.62 -6.58 11.95
CA PHE A 44 -10.73 -5.72 12.73
C PHE A 44 -11.57 -4.56 13.24
N ASP A 45 -11.53 -4.32 14.55
CA ASP A 45 -12.16 -3.17 15.18
C ASP A 45 -11.14 -2.04 15.32
N CYS A 46 -10.70 -1.52 14.17
CA CYS A 46 -9.77 -0.41 14.11
C CYS A 46 -9.98 0.40 12.82
N THR A 47 -9.49 1.63 12.84
CA THR A 47 -9.42 2.47 11.66
C THR A 47 -8.39 1.93 10.67
N VAL A 48 -8.49 2.34 9.41
CA VAL A 48 -7.49 1.99 8.40
C VAL A 48 -6.10 2.51 8.76
N TRP A 49 -6.01 3.68 9.39
CA TRP A 49 -4.75 4.30 9.81
C TRP A 49 -4.07 3.52 10.95
N GLU A 50 -4.86 3.03 11.91
CA GLU A 50 -4.36 2.12 12.95
C GLU A 50 -3.87 0.80 12.34
N MET A 51 -4.61 0.25 11.38
CA MET A 51 -4.24 -0.98 10.67
C MET A 51 -2.97 -0.80 9.80
N THR A 52 -2.79 0.36 9.17
CA THR A 52 -1.55 0.68 8.43
C THR A 52 -0.39 1.04 9.35
N GLY A 53 -0.64 1.27 10.65
CA GLY A 53 0.38 1.65 11.63
C GLY A 53 0.93 3.06 11.44
N CYS A 54 0.18 3.98 10.81
CA CYS A 54 0.63 5.35 10.58
C CYS A 54 -0.52 6.36 10.62
N THR A 55 -0.20 7.64 10.80
CA THR A 55 -1.17 8.74 10.65
C THR A 55 -1.32 9.13 9.19
N SER A 56 -2.40 9.86 8.86
CA SER A 56 -2.61 10.45 7.53
C SER A 56 -1.47 11.37 7.11
N ASP A 57 -0.90 12.15 8.03
CA ASP A 57 0.24 13.04 7.77
C ASP A 57 1.50 12.25 7.42
N THR A 58 1.84 11.23 8.20
CA THR A 58 3.01 10.39 7.94
C THR A 58 2.86 9.62 6.62
N PHE A 59 1.65 9.12 6.33
CA PHE A 59 1.36 8.46 5.07
C PHE A 59 1.54 9.41 3.88
N TYR A 60 1.00 10.62 4.00
CA TYR A 60 1.11 11.65 2.96
C TYR A 60 2.59 11.98 2.67
N GLN A 61 3.40 12.20 3.70
CA GLN A 61 4.82 12.47 3.54
C GLN A 61 5.55 11.27 2.92
N HIS A 62 5.35 10.08 3.46
CA HIS A 62 6.01 8.85 2.98
C HIS A 62 5.74 8.55 1.51
N PHE A 63 4.52 8.80 1.02
CA PHE A 63 4.18 8.64 -0.38
C PHE A 63 4.75 9.76 -1.25
N SER A 64 4.74 11.01 -0.74
CA SER A 64 5.35 12.14 -1.43
C SER A 64 6.83 11.92 -1.70
N ASP A 65 7.55 11.33 -0.73
CA ASP A 65 8.97 11.02 -0.84
C ASP A 65 9.28 9.90 -1.84
N GLN A 66 8.29 9.07 -2.17
CA GLN A 66 8.41 7.96 -3.13
C GLN A 66 7.97 8.30 -4.55
N PHE A 67 7.47 9.52 -4.78
CA PHE A 67 7.00 9.92 -6.10
C PHE A 67 8.13 10.00 -7.11
N GLU A 68 7.95 9.29 -8.22
CA GLU A 68 8.81 9.40 -9.39
C GLU A 68 8.53 10.70 -10.17
N GLU A 69 9.37 11.02 -11.14
CA GLU A 69 9.20 12.21 -11.98
C GLU A 69 7.79 12.28 -12.59
N GLY A 70 7.07 13.37 -12.29
CA GLY A 70 5.69 13.60 -12.74
C GLY A 70 4.60 12.99 -11.85
N MET A 71 4.92 12.20 -10.82
CA MET A 71 3.94 11.74 -9.82
C MET A 71 3.63 12.87 -8.83
N THR A 72 2.34 13.13 -8.59
CA THR A 72 1.86 14.13 -7.63
C THR A 72 0.59 13.63 -6.96
N TRP A 73 0.15 14.25 -5.86
CA TRP A 73 -1.15 13.89 -5.30
C TRP A 73 -2.32 14.23 -6.24
N LEU A 74 -2.17 15.25 -7.08
CA LEU A 74 -3.20 15.71 -8.00
C LEU A 74 -3.51 14.69 -9.11
N ASN A 75 -2.51 13.97 -9.60
CA ASN A 75 -2.69 12.93 -10.62
C ASN A 75 -2.95 11.53 -10.05
N TYR A 76 -3.45 11.45 -8.81
CA TYR A 76 -3.99 10.21 -8.28
C TYR A 76 -5.11 9.68 -9.18
N GLY A 77 -4.92 8.46 -9.71
CA GLY A 77 -5.72 7.89 -10.80
C GLY A 77 -4.85 7.50 -11.99
N GLU A 78 -3.84 8.32 -12.31
CA GLU A 78 -2.76 7.95 -13.24
C GLU A 78 -1.74 7.04 -12.57
N TRP A 79 -1.46 7.28 -11.29
CA TRP A 79 -0.80 6.32 -10.40
C TRP A 79 -1.80 5.71 -9.43
N GLN A 80 -1.44 4.54 -8.92
CA GLN A 80 -2.23 3.73 -8.01
C GLN A 80 -1.33 3.24 -6.87
N ILE A 81 -1.96 2.84 -5.77
CA ILE A 81 -1.26 2.19 -4.67
C ILE A 81 -1.07 0.71 -5.00
N ASP A 82 0.14 0.22 -4.77
CA ASP A 82 0.52 -1.19 -4.89
C ASP A 82 1.11 -1.71 -3.58
N HIS A 83 0.93 -3.01 -3.32
CA HIS A 83 1.56 -3.66 -2.17
C HIS A 83 2.86 -4.30 -2.65
N ILE A 84 3.98 -4.00 -1.99
CA ILE A 84 5.29 -4.58 -2.30
C ILE A 84 5.24 -6.09 -2.04
N PHE A 85 4.71 -6.49 -0.89
CA PHE A 85 4.37 -7.87 -0.56
C PHE A 85 2.88 -8.12 -0.87
N PRO A 86 2.56 -9.08 -1.75
CA PRO A 86 1.19 -9.31 -2.16
C PRO A 86 0.35 -9.89 -1.03
N LEU A 87 -0.88 -9.37 -0.86
CA LEU A 87 -1.84 -9.89 0.12
C LEU A 87 -2.19 -11.37 -0.09
N ALA A 88 -2.00 -11.90 -1.30
CA ALA A 88 -2.25 -13.31 -1.61
C ALA A 88 -1.25 -14.27 -0.94
N ALA A 89 -0.07 -13.78 -0.54
CA ALA A 89 0.97 -14.56 0.12
C ALA A 89 0.91 -14.47 1.65
N VAL A 90 -0.04 -13.72 2.20
CA VAL A 90 -0.21 -13.53 3.65
C VAL A 90 -0.98 -14.72 4.23
N ASP A 91 -0.47 -15.29 5.33
CA ASP A 91 -1.20 -16.28 6.12
C ASP A 91 -2.32 -15.60 6.93
N PRO A 92 -3.60 -15.94 6.70
CA PRO A 92 -4.72 -15.35 7.42
C PRO A 92 -4.83 -15.77 8.89
N SER A 93 -4.09 -16.80 9.32
CA SER A 93 -4.07 -17.24 10.71
C SER A 93 -3.14 -16.41 11.60
N ASP A 94 -2.15 -15.73 11.00
CA ASP A 94 -1.20 -14.90 11.73
C ASP A 94 -1.55 -13.41 11.63
N THR A 95 -2.09 -12.87 12.72
CA THR A 95 -2.46 -11.45 12.82
C THR A 95 -1.26 -10.52 12.63
N SER A 96 -0.05 -10.93 13.05
CA SER A 96 1.15 -10.11 12.87
C SER A 96 1.54 -10.00 11.39
N SER A 97 1.46 -11.09 10.64
CA SER A 97 1.66 -11.08 9.19
C SER A 97 0.63 -10.23 8.45
N ILE A 98 -0.64 -10.23 8.90
CA ILE A 98 -1.70 -9.38 8.33
C ILE A 98 -1.38 -7.90 8.52
N LEU A 99 -1.05 -7.50 9.75
CA LEU A 99 -0.72 -6.10 10.06
C LEU A 99 0.56 -5.64 9.33
N GLY A 100 1.55 -6.52 9.19
CA GLY A 100 2.74 -6.26 8.36
C GLY A 100 2.38 -6.02 6.90
N ALA A 101 1.48 -6.83 6.33
CA ALA A 101 1.06 -6.69 4.95
C ALA A 101 0.20 -5.44 4.68
N PHE A 102 -0.56 -4.98 5.67
CA PHE A 102 -1.35 -3.74 5.59
C PHE A 102 -0.56 -2.49 5.96
N ASN A 103 0.68 -2.64 6.44
CA ASN A 103 1.49 -1.52 6.89
C ASN A 103 1.82 -0.54 5.76
N TYR A 104 1.89 0.75 6.09
CA TYR A 104 2.25 1.79 5.12
C TYR A 104 3.60 1.58 4.44
N ARG A 105 4.58 0.96 5.13
CA ARG A 105 5.89 0.59 4.59
C ARG A 105 5.82 -0.50 3.52
N ASN A 106 4.75 -1.28 3.50
CA ASN A 106 4.48 -2.27 2.45
C ASN A 106 3.75 -1.66 1.24
N LEU A 107 3.37 -0.38 1.30
CA LEU A 107 2.62 0.29 0.24
C LEU A 107 3.54 1.23 -0.55
N ARG A 108 3.37 1.26 -1.87
CA ARG A 108 4.11 2.17 -2.75
C ARG A 108 3.21 2.81 -3.81
N PRO A 109 3.52 4.02 -4.28
CA PRO A 109 2.92 4.56 -5.49
C PRO A 109 3.51 3.87 -6.73
N VAL A 110 2.66 3.53 -7.70
CA VAL A 110 3.08 2.99 -8.99
C VAL A 110 2.21 3.56 -10.10
N TRP A 111 2.79 3.86 -11.26
CA TRP A 111 2.00 4.26 -12.43
C TRP A 111 1.02 3.14 -12.83
N ALA A 112 -0.24 3.49 -13.06
CA ALA A 112 -1.30 2.56 -13.46
C ALA A 112 -0.93 1.82 -14.76
N LYS A 113 -0.27 2.52 -15.70
CA LYS A 113 0.25 1.94 -16.94
C LYS A 113 1.21 0.78 -16.70
N THR A 114 2.06 0.89 -15.67
CA THR A 114 3.04 -0.13 -15.30
C THR A 114 2.40 -1.30 -14.54
N ASN A 115 1.31 -1.04 -13.80
CA ASN A 115 0.60 -2.06 -13.03
C ASN A 115 -0.35 -2.92 -13.87
N SER A 116 -1.01 -2.35 -14.89
CA SER A 116 -1.94 -3.08 -15.76
C SER A 116 -1.27 -4.23 -16.54
N THR A 117 0.04 -4.20 -16.72
CA THR A 117 0.80 -5.26 -17.41
C THR A 117 1.21 -6.41 -16.47
N LYS A 118 1.03 -6.26 -15.15
CA LYS A 118 1.68 -7.11 -14.14
C LYS A 118 0.79 -8.14 -13.45
N GLY A 119 -0.47 -8.31 -13.90
CA GLY A 119 -1.46 -9.28 -13.40
C GLY A 119 -1.00 -10.13 -12.22
N ALA A 120 -1.21 -9.66 -10.99
CA ALA A 120 -0.90 -10.35 -9.73
C ALA A 120 0.46 -11.10 -9.66
N THR A 121 1.49 -10.64 -10.38
CA THR A 121 2.81 -11.29 -10.40
C THR A 121 3.79 -10.43 -9.60
N VAL A 122 4.50 -11.04 -8.66
CA VAL A 122 5.51 -10.39 -7.82
C VAL A 122 6.52 -9.69 -8.73
N SER A 123 6.57 -8.36 -8.66
CA SER A 123 7.65 -7.65 -9.33
C SER A 123 8.89 -7.70 -8.47
N SER A 124 9.88 -8.48 -8.88
CA SER A 124 11.22 -8.39 -8.32
C SER A 124 11.67 -6.91 -8.26
N PRO A 125 12.36 -6.47 -7.20
CA PRO A 125 12.89 -5.11 -7.14
C PRO A 125 13.78 -4.86 -8.36
N ARG A 126 13.67 -3.66 -8.97
CA ARG A 126 14.60 -3.25 -10.03
C ARG A 126 16.00 -3.23 -9.42
N PRO A 127 16.98 -3.95 -9.99
CA PRO A 127 18.37 -3.72 -9.63
C PRO A 127 18.74 -2.33 -10.14
N THR A 128 19.08 -1.42 -9.23
CA THR A 128 19.84 -0.22 -9.59
C THR A 128 21.19 -0.67 -10.15
N HIS A 129 21.65 0.03 -11.18
CA HIS A 129 22.67 -0.40 -12.14
C HIS A 129 23.84 -1.20 -11.55
N GLY A 130 24.01 -2.42 -12.07
CA GLY A 130 25.18 -3.26 -11.85
C GLY A 130 25.16 -4.42 -12.84
N HIS A 131 25.89 -4.27 -13.94
CA HIS A 131 26.14 -5.30 -14.95
C HIS A 131 26.70 -6.58 -14.32
N LEU A 132 25.99 -7.72 -14.37
CA LEU A 132 26.57 -9.07 -14.33
C LEU A 132 25.71 -10.09 -15.11
N THR A 133 26.42 -11.03 -15.71
CA THR A 133 26.05 -11.91 -16.82
C THR A 133 25.16 -13.12 -16.48
N ARG A 134 24.57 -13.69 -17.55
CA ARG A 134 23.69 -14.87 -17.66
C ARG A 134 24.01 -16.03 -16.69
N GLY A 135 22.97 -16.59 -16.07
CA GLY A 135 22.98 -17.96 -15.55
C GLY A 135 21.94 -18.28 -14.47
N HIS A 136 20.90 -19.04 -14.85
CA HIS A 136 20.09 -19.94 -14.00
C HIS A 136 18.94 -19.33 -13.14
N PRO A 137 17.81 -20.07 -12.95
CA PRO A 137 16.47 -19.56 -12.71
C PRO A 137 16.03 -19.63 -11.23
N ASP A 138 14.86 -19.06 -10.97
CA ASP A 138 14.04 -19.26 -9.77
C ASP A 138 14.65 -18.82 -8.43
N LEU A 139 14.47 -17.54 -8.11
CA LEU A 139 14.58 -17.03 -6.75
C LEU A 139 13.25 -16.35 -6.36
N LEU A 140 12.21 -17.17 -6.20
CA LEU A 140 11.18 -16.92 -5.19
C LEU A 140 11.85 -17.04 -3.82
N GLN A 141 12.59 -16.01 -3.42
CA GLN A 141 13.02 -15.87 -2.03
C GLN A 141 11.85 -15.28 -1.24
N THR A 142 11.18 -16.16 -0.51
CA THR A 142 10.33 -15.80 0.62
C THR A 142 11.15 -14.92 1.56
N ILE A 143 10.82 -13.64 1.66
CA ILE A 143 11.32 -12.80 2.74
C ILE A 143 10.62 -13.30 4.01
N PRO A 144 11.35 -13.80 5.01
CA PRO A 144 10.73 -14.30 6.23
C PRO A 144 10.05 -13.17 6.99
N ALA A 145 8.92 -13.47 7.65
CA ALA A 145 8.02 -12.49 8.23
C ALA A 145 8.68 -11.60 9.32
N ASP A 146 9.80 -12.04 9.89
CA ASP A 146 10.60 -11.30 10.87
C ASP A 146 11.37 -10.11 10.25
N GLN A 147 11.61 -10.12 8.94
CA GLN A 147 12.20 -9.01 8.20
C GLN A 147 11.17 -7.93 7.82
N LEU A 148 9.86 -8.21 7.93
CA LEU A 148 8.79 -7.25 7.65
C LEU A 148 8.62 -6.17 8.73
N LEU A 149 9.16 -6.38 9.94
CA LEU A 149 9.08 -5.40 11.03
C LEU A 149 10.20 -4.34 11.02
N LYS A 150 11.16 -4.42 10.08
CA LYS A 150 12.35 -3.55 10.04
C LYS A 150 12.46 -2.65 8.81
N LEU A 151 11.55 -2.77 7.84
CA LEU A 151 11.36 -1.80 6.74
C LEU A 151 10.30 -0.80 7.17
#